data_AF-A0A9E6TVC8-F1
#
_entry.id   AF-A0A9E6TVC8-F1
#
_cell.length_a   1.000
_cell.length_b   1.000
_cell.length_c   1.000
_cell.angle_alpha   90.00
_cell.angle_beta   90.00
_cell.angle_gamma   90.00
#
_symmetry.space_group_name_H-M   'P 1'
#
loop_
_entity.id
_entity.type
_entity.pdbx_description
1 polymer ?
#
loop_
_entity_poly.entity_id
_entity_poly.type
_entity_poly.pdbx_seq_one_letter_code
_entity_poly.pdbx_strand_id
1 'polypeptide(L)'
;MQAEVAQYSLPKAPVADKGLVYVVRPSNAGMMVRFNVFLDDKEAESEMGYNRGNQYIYFFVTPGQHVISSKAENWADTTVTVKAGEVVYLKQEVEMGVVMARNSLKQLSDVEGRYLVKDASLGTIAKESK
;
A
#
# COMPACT_ATOMS: atom_id res chain seq x y z
N MET A 1 -6.54 13.35 -13.48
CA MET A 1 -7.00 12.45 -12.39
C MET A 1 -8.44 11.96 -12.57
N GLN A 2 -9.51 12.71 -12.27
CA GLN A 2 -10.89 12.17 -12.33
C GLN A 2 -11.27 11.55 -13.69
N ALA A 3 -11.09 12.29 -14.79
CA ALA A 3 -11.39 11.78 -16.13
C ALA A 3 -10.55 10.53 -16.50
N GLU A 4 -9.35 10.42 -15.95
CA GLU A 4 -8.43 9.33 -16.25
C GLU A 4 -8.71 8.06 -15.46
N VAL A 5 -9.38 8.16 -14.32
CA VAL A 5 -9.78 7.01 -13.50
C VAL A 5 -11.21 6.58 -13.76
N ALA A 6 -12.00 7.36 -14.51
CA ALA A 6 -13.43 7.10 -14.76
C ALA A 6 -13.70 5.75 -15.45
N GLN A 7 -12.79 5.29 -16.31
CA GLN A 7 -12.87 4.00 -16.99
C GLN A 7 -11.83 3.00 -16.48
N TYR A 8 -11.06 3.37 -15.46
CA TYR A 8 -10.00 2.54 -14.94
C TYR A 8 -10.56 1.53 -13.93
N SER A 9 -10.33 0.25 -14.22
CA SER A 9 -10.57 -0.83 -13.27
C SER A 9 -9.28 -1.16 -12.53
N LEU A 10 -9.40 -1.31 -11.21
CA LEU A 10 -8.27 -1.72 -10.37
C LEU A 10 -7.78 -3.12 -10.78
N PRO A 11 -6.47 -3.40 -10.67
CA PRO A 11 -5.91 -4.71 -11.03
C PRO A 11 -6.51 -5.85 -10.20
N LYS A 12 -6.76 -5.59 -8.91
CA LYS A 12 -7.57 -6.44 -8.02
C LYS A 12 -8.86 -5.70 -7.65
N ALA A 13 -10.00 -6.34 -7.92
CA ALA A 13 -11.31 -5.81 -7.55
C ALA A 13 -11.61 -6.05 -6.05
N PRO A 14 -12.36 -5.16 -5.38
CA PRO A 14 -12.89 -5.42 -4.05
C PRO A 14 -13.88 -6.59 -4.07
N VAL A 15 -14.04 -7.24 -2.92
CA VAL A 15 -15.02 -8.33 -2.70
C VAL A 15 -15.98 -7.94 -1.59
N ALA A 16 -17.19 -8.49 -1.59
CA ALA A 16 -18.29 -8.00 -0.75
C ALA A 16 -18.07 -8.17 0.76
N ASP A 17 -17.26 -9.15 1.18
CA ASP A 17 -17.07 -9.56 2.57
C ASP A 17 -15.74 -9.10 3.19
N LYS A 18 -14.86 -8.45 2.41
CA LYS A 18 -13.54 -8.01 2.84
C LYS A 18 -13.27 -6.56 2.48
N GLY A 19 -12.36 -5.94 3.21
CA GLY A 19 -11.70 -4.72 2.77
C GLY A 19 -10.53 -5.04 1.83
N LEU A 20 -10.21 -4.14 0.92
CA LEU A 20 -9.04 -4.22 0.05
C LEU A 20 -8.11 -3.04 0.30
N VAL A 21 -6.85 -3.29 0.62
CA VAL A 21 -5.84 -2.26 0.82
C VAL A 21 -4.86 -2.27 -0.34
N TYR A 22 -4.62 -1.11 -0.94
CA TYR A 22 -3.52 -0.85 -1.86
C TYR A 22 -2.46 0.00 -1.17
N VAL A 23 -1.19 -0.41 -1.28
CA VAL A 23 -0.05 0.38 -0.82
C VAL A 23 0.84 0.71 -2.01
N VAL A 24 0.92 1.99 -2.36
CA VAL A 24 1.62 2.48 -3.56
C VAL A 24 2.78 3.40 -3.20
N ARG A 25 3.93 3.16 -3.83
CA ARG A 25 5.11 4.03 -3.79
C ARG A 25 5.33 4.63 -5.17
N PRO A 26 4.79 5.84 -5.44
CA PRO A 26 4.89 6.45 -6.76
C PRO A 26 6.28 7.01 -7.08
N SER A 27 7.12 7.25 -6.07
CA SER A 27 8.46 7.82 -6.27
C SER A 27 9.45 6.79 -6.79
N ASN A 28 10.28 7.19 -7.78
CA ASN A 28 11.43 6.42 -8.27
C ASN A 28 12.71 6.64 -7.43
N ALA A 29 12.70 7.56 -6.46
CA ALA A 29 13.86 7.80 -5.61
C ALA A 29 14.21 6.55 -4.81
N GLY A 30 15.47 6.09 -4.87
CA GLY A 30 15.87 4.84 -4.24
C GLY A 30 15.17 3.62 -4.82
N MET A 31 15.04 3.53 -6.16
CA MET A 31 14.27 2.50 -6.87
C MET A 31 14.60 1.06 -6.44
N MET A 32 15.84 0.78 -6.01
CA MET A 32 16.24 -0.56 -5.53
C MET A 32 16.09 -0.78 -4.02
N VAL A 33 15.56 0.19 -3.26
CA VAL A 33 15.24 0.01 -1.85
C VAL A 33 13.86 -0.64 -1.73
N ARG A 34 13.73 -1.70 -0.94
CA ARG A 34 12.44 -2.34 -0.65
C ARG A 34 11.79 -1.61 0.53
N PHE A 35 10.51 -1.32 0.40
CA PHE A 35 9.67 -0.98 1.54
C PHE A 35 8.71 -2.13 1.80
N ASN A 36 9.01 -2.91 2.85
CA ASN A 36 8.17 -4.03 3.27
C ASN A 36 6.90 -3.51 3.95
N VAL A 37 5.82 -4.26 3.87
CA VAL A 37 4.51 -3.90 4.39
C VAL A 37 3.98 -5.04 5.24
N PHE A 38 3.51 -4.70 6.43
CA PHE A 38 3.01 -5.64 7.43
C PHE A 38 1.61 -5.25 7.88
N LEU A 39 0.81 -6.26 8.22
CA LEU A 39 -0.57 -6.13 8.67
C LEU A 39 -0.72 -6.49 10.16
N ASP A 40 -1.22 -5.53 10.93
CA ASP A 40 -1.57 -5.55 12.35
C ASP A 40 -0.41 -5.68 13.35
N ASP A 41 0.66 -6.39 12.98
CA ASP A 41 1.89 -6.48 13.78
C ASP A 41 3.14 -6.47 12.87
N LYS A 42 4.32 -6.54 13.49
CA LYS A 42 5.63 -6.42 12.81
C LYS A 42 6.37 -7.77 12.73
N GLU A 43 5.68 -8.87 12.99
CA GLU A 43 6.24 -10.22 12.90
C GLU A 43 6.38 -10.66 11.45
N ALA A 44 7.30 -11.60 11.18
CA ALA A 44 7.54 -12.09 9.82
C ALA A 44 6.27 -12.67 9.17
N GLU A 45 5.39 -13.30 9.95
CA GLU A 45 4.13 -13.86 9.44
C GLU A 45 3.10 -12.81 9.03
N SER A 46 3.26 -11.57 9.47
CA SER A 46 2.37 -10.47 9.10
C SER A 46 2.85 -9.70 7.88
N GLU A 47 3.97 -10.09 7.27
CA GLU A 47 4.45 -9.48 6.02
C GLU A 47 3.51 -9.81 4.86
N MET A 48 2.92 -8.77 4.27
CA MET A 48 2.04 -8.86 3.11
C MET A 48 2.80 -8.78 1.78
N GLY A 49 4.02 -8.23 1.84
CA GLY A 49 4.90 -8.09 0.69
C GLY A 49 5.74 -6.82 0.77
N TYR A 50 6.29 -6.41 -0.37
CA TYR A 50 7.06 -5.18 -0.48
C TYR A 50 6.96 -4.56 -1.87
N ASN A 51 7.19 -3.26 -1.94
CA ASN A 51 7.33 -2.55 -3.20
C ASN A 51 8.68 -1.81 -3.29
N ARG A 52 9.05 -1.49 -4.53
CA ARG A 52 10.22 -0.70 -4.93
C ARG A 52 9.75 0.63 -5.56
N GLY A 53 10.66 1.37 -6.19
CA GLY A 53 10.27 2.62 -6.85
C GLY A 53 9.22 2.40 -7.95
N ASN A 54 8.20 3.27 -7.99
CA ASN A 54 7.05 3.20 -8.88
C ASN A 54 6.31 1.85 -8.89
N GLN A 55 6.04 1.32 -7.70
CA GLN A 55 5.32 0.06 -7.51
C GLN A 55 4.19 0.15 -6.50
N TYR A 56 3.21 -0.74 -6.63
CA TYR A 56 2.16 -0.98 -5.65
C TYR A 56 2.08 -2.44 -5.23
N ILE A 57 1.55 -2.72 -4.04
CA ILE A 57 1.05 -4.04 -3.65
C ILE A 57 -0.41 -3.91 -3.19
N TYR A 58 -1.09 -5.04 -3.06
CA TYR A 58 -2.43 -5.09 -2.49
C TYR A 58 -2.61 -6.33 -1.61
N PHE A 59 -3.56 -6.26 -0.68
CA PHE A 59 -4.01 -7.39 0.13
C PHE A 59 -5.40 -7.12 0.71
N PHE A 60 -6.12 -8.18 1.02
CA PHE A 60 -7.40 -8.13 1.69
C PHE A 60 -7.24 -8.10 3.21
N VAL A 61 -8.18 -7.42 3.86
CA VAL A 61 -8.33 -7.35 5.32
C VAL A 61 -9.76 -7.66 5.72
N THR A 62 -9.97 -8.10 6.95
CA THR A 62 -11.32 -8.17 7.51
C THR A 62 -11.91 -6.76 7.66
N PRO A 63 -13.24 -6.59 7.64
CA PRO A 63 -13.84 -5.31 8.02
C PRO A 63 -13.49 -4.98 9.47
N GLY A 64 -12.99 -3.77 9.73
CA GLY A 64 -12.55 -3.36 11.06
C GLY A 64 -11.38 -2.39 11.03
N GLN A 65 -10.79 -2.19 12.21
CA GLN A 65 -9.59 -1.38 12.36
C GLN A 65 -8.35 -2.26 12.19
N HIS A 66 -7.40 -1.79 11.38
CA HIS A 66 -6.14 -2.46 11.09
C HIS A 66 -4.98 -1.48 11.19
N VAL A 67 -3.81 -1.98 11.57
CA VAL A 67 -2.56 -1.20 11.55
C VAL A 67 -1.73 -1.67 10.37
N ILE A 68 -1.44 -0.74 9.45
CA ILE A 68 -0.51 -1.01 8.36
C ILE A 68 0.84 -0.43 8.75
N SER A 69 1.85 -1.31 8.85
CA SER A 69 3.22 -0.93 9.14
C SER A 69 4.05 -1.06 7.88
N SER A 70 4.99 -0.14 7.67
CA SER A 70 5.96 -0.26 6.60
C SER A 70 7.38 -0.14 7.12
N LYS A 71 8.25 -1.05 6.66
CA LYS A 71 9.64 -1.12 7.05
C LYS A 71 10.55 -0.67 5.92
N ALA A 72 11.32 0.37 6.23
CA ALA A 72 12.50 0.80 5.51
C ALA A 72 13.65 0.96 6.53
N GLU A 73 14.43 2.05 6.49
CA GLU A 73 15.35 2.36 7.59
C GLU A 73 14.58 2.52 8.91
N ASN A 74 13.48 3.26 8.87
CA ASN A 74 12.52 3.39 9.96
C ASN A 74 11.33 2.43 9.82
N TRP A 75 10.52 2.40 10.88
CA TRP A 75 9.12 1.95 10.79
C TRP A 75 8.21 3.17 10.56
N ALA A 76 7.21 3.00 9.72
CA ALA A 76 6.11 3.94 9.53
C ALA A 76 4.79 3.20 9.71
N ASP A 77 3.95 3.68 10.61
CA ASP A 77 2.69 3.02 10.94
C ASP A 77 1.52 3.94 10.61
N THR A 78 0.41 3.38 10.14
CA THR A 78 -0.85 4.09 9.99
C THR A 78 -2.02 3.16 10.33
N THR A 79 -3.04 3.71 10.98
CA THR A 79 -4.26 2.97 11.32
C THR A 79 -5.32 3.28 10.28
N VAL A 80 -5.96 2.24 9.75
CA VAL A 80 -7.07 2.35 8.81
C VAL A 80 -8.29 1.63 9.38
N THR A 81 -9.47 2.20 9.16
CA THR A 81 -10.74 1.51 9.41
C THR A 81 -11.35 1.19 8.07
N VAL A 82 -11.58 -0.09 7.80
CA VAL A 82 -12.02 -0.58 6.49
C VAL A 82 -13.36 -1.28 6.62
N LYS A 83 -14.30 -0.96 5.74
CA LYS A 83 -15.61 -1.62 5.63
C LYS A 83 -15.56 -2.77 4.62
N ALA A 84 -16.55 -3.66 4.71
CA ALA A 84 -16.71 -4.71 3.71
C ALA A 84 -16.99 -4.09 2.32
N GLY A 85 -16.29 -4.56 1.28
CA GLY A 85 -16.36 -4.01 -0.07
C GLY A 85 -15.62 -2.69 -0.29
N GLU A 86 -14.98 -2.12 0.74
CA GLU A 86 -14.24 -0.87 0.64
C GLU A 86 -12.82 -1.08 0.12
N VAL A 87 -12.33 -0.10 -0.65
CA VAL A 87 -10.94 -0.01 -1.06
C VAL A 87 -10.26 1.16 -0.34
N VAL A 88 -9.16 0.89 0.35
CA VAL A 88 -8.32 1.90 0.99
C VAL A 88 -6.98 1.97 0.28
N TYR A 89 -6.48 3.19 0.08
CA TYR A 89 -5.21 3.44 -0.59
C TYR A 89 -4.25 4.17 0.35
N LEU A 90 -3.03 3.63 0.44
CA LEU A 90 -1.94 4.22 1.21
C LEU A 90 -0.79 4.57 0.27
N LYS A 91 -0.32 5.81 0.36
CA LYS A 91 0.90 6.27 -0.29
C LYS A 91 2.08 6.06 0.64
N GLN A 92 3.13 5.43 0.14
CA GLN A 92 4.45 5.48 0.75
C GLN A 92 5.24 6.65 0.17
N GLU A 93 5.63 7.57 1.04
CA GLU A 93 6.52 8.67 0.69
C GLU A 93 7.95 8.30 1.03
N VAL A 94 8.89 8.70 0.18
CA VAL A 94 10.32 8.45 0.37
C VAL A 94 10.91 9.62 1.13
N GLU A 95 11.65 9.33 2.18
CA GLU A 95 12.34 10.32 3.01
C GLU A 95 13.84 10.04 3.05
N MET A 96 14.64 11.07 3.30
CA MET A 96 16.08 10.91 3.49
C MET A 96 16.37 10.17 4.79
N GLY A 97 17.18 9.10 4.70
CA GLY A 97 17.76 8.42 5.85
C GLY A 97 19.28 8.58 5.91
N VAL A 98 19.91 7.93 6.89
CA VAL A 98 21.36 8.02 7.14
C VAL A 98 22.13 7.02 6.29
N VAL A 99 21.61 5.80 6.16
CA VAL A 99 22.24 4.68 5.44
C VAL A 99 21.39 4.27 4.24
N MET A 100 20.07 4.21 4.40
CA MET A 100 19.11 3.92 3.34
C MET A 100 17.86 4.79 3.46
N ALA A 101 17.01 4.78 2.43
CA ALA A 101 15.81 5.60 2.42
C ALA A 101 14.86 5.24 3.58
N ARG A 102 14.24 6.28 4.14
CA ARG A 102 13.14 6.20 5.10
C ARG A 102 11.80 6.28 4.38
N ASN A 103 10.73 5.99 5.10
CA ASN A 103 9.38 6.18 4.57
C ASN A 103 8.36 6.70 5.59
N SER A 104 7.24 7.17 5.06
CA SER A 104 6.01 7.49 5.79
C SER A 104 4.80 6.99 5.02
N LEU A 105 3.66 6.83 5.71
CA LEU A 105 2.40 6.36 5.17
C LEU A 105 1.34 7.46 5.22
N LYS A 106 0.68 7.70 4.09
CA LYS A 106 -0.43 8.66 3.98
C LYS A 106 -1.63 8.00 3.32
N GLN A 107 -2.79 8.05 3.97
CA GLN A 107 -4.04 7.63 3.35
C GLN A 107 -4.46 8.61 2.25
N LEU A 108 -4.94 8.08 1.13
CA LEU A 108 -5.35 8.83 -0.05
C LEU A 108 -6.87 8.82 -0.22
N SER A 109 -7.37 9.78 -1.00
CA SER A 109 -8.72 9.69 -1.57
C SER A 109 -8.81 8.57 -2.62
N ASP A 110 -10.03 8.11 -2.94
CA ASP A 110 -10.25 7.09 -3.98
C ASP A 110 -9.70 7.52 -5.35
N VAL A 111 -9.92 8.78 -5.74
CA VAL A 111 -9.44 9.32 -7.02
C VAL A 111 -7.92 9.33 -7.08
N GLU A 112 -7.25 9.77 -6.02
CA GLU A 112 -5.78 9.75 -5.94
C GLU A 112 -5.21 8.33 -5.92
N GLY A 113 -5.82 7.46 -5.12
CA GLY A 113 -5.43 6.07 -5.01
C GLY A 113 -5.49 5.33 -6.35
N ARG A 114 -6.63 5.41 -7.04
CA ARG A 114 -6.79 4.83 -8.38
C ARG A 114 -5.78 5.37 -9.37
N TYR A 115 -5.58 6.69 -9.37
CA TYR A 115 -4.66 7.35 -10.28
C TYR A 115 -3.22 6.86 -10.09
N LEU A 116 -2.74 6.78 -8.84
CA LEU A 116 -1.39 6.32 -8.56
C LEU A 116 -1.20 4.81 -8.78
N VAL A 117 -2.21 3.99 -8.49
CA VAL A 117 -2.17 2.55 -8.78
C VAL A 117 -2.14 2.29 -10.29
N LYS A 118 -2.89 3.09 -11.08
CA LYS A 118 -2.90 3.02 -12.55
C LYS A 118 -1.50 3.23 -13.15
N ASP A 119 -0.71 4.15 -12.61
CA ASP A 119 0.60 4.54 -13.16
C ASP A 119 1.79 3.76 -12.57
N ALA A 120 1.53 2.88 -11.60
CA ALA A 120 2.55 2.07 -10.94
C ALA A 120 2.51 0.61 -11.41
N SER A 121 3.63 -0.10 -11.26
CA SER A 121 3.71 -1.54 -11.58
C SER A 121 3.50 -2.41 -10.33
N LEU A 122 3.14 -3.68 -10.51
CA LEU A 122 2.97 -4.60 -9.38
C LEU A 122 4.33 -4.88 -8.70
N GLY A 123 4.37 -4.74 -7.38
CA GLY A 123 5.47 -5.14 -6.52
C GLY A 123 5.47 -6.64 -6.21
N THR A 124 6.10 -7.02 -5.10
CA THR A 124 6.10 -8.42 -4.64
C THR A 124 5.06 -8.60 -3.56
N ILE A 125 4.03 -9.41 -3.83
CA ILE A 125 3.03 -9.83 -2.86
C ILE A 125 3.50 -11.14 -2.22
N ALA A 126 3.66 -11.14 -0.90
CA ALA A 126 3.97 -12.35 -0.13
C ALA A 126 2.67 -13.08 0.26
N LYS A 127 1.63 -12.33 0.64
CA LYS A 127 0.31 -12.84 1.04
C LYS A 127 -0.80 -11.90 0.54
N GLU A 128 -1.91 -12.46 0.06
CA GLU A 128 -3.10 -11.67 -0.31
C GLU A 128 -4.07 -11.47 0.87
N SER A 129 -3.88 -12.16 1.99
CA SER A 129 -4.61 -11.98 3.26
C SER A 129 -3.82 -12.61 4.41
N LYS A 130 -4.07 -12.16 5.63
CA LYS A 130 -3.61 -12.86 6.85
C LYS A 130 -4.44 -14.14 7.06
#